data_AF-A0A2K8MF90-F1
#
_entry.id   AF-A0A2K8MF90-F1
#
_cell.length_a   1.000
_cell.length_b   1.000
_cell.length_c   1.000
_cell.angle_alpha   90.00
_cell.angle_beta   90.00
_cell.angle_gamma   90.00
#
_symmetry.space_group_name_H-M   'P 1'
#
loop_
_entity.id
_entity.type
_entity.pdbx_description
1 polymer ?
#
loop_
_entity_poly.entity_id
_entity_poly.type
_entity_poly.pdbx_seq_one_letter_code
_entity_poly.pdbx_strand_id
1 'polypeptide(L)'
;MTFRRFFSPAAAMALISLFASAAAGQEVTAYRYDALGRLVQTTISGGPANGISTGTCFDAAGNRAQHVVSSSGLPTCATQTSSLMKQLEQSRRASSAQGR
;
A
#
# COMPACT_ATOMS: atom_id res chain seq x y z
N MET A 1 15.08 0.86 76.48
CA MET A 1 14.40 0.03 75.47
C MET A 1 12.97 0.52 75.30
N THR A 2 12.70 1.34 74.29
CA THR A 2 11.38 1.44 73.63
C THR A 2 11.56 2.24 72.34
N PHE A 3 11.20 1.60 71.23
CA PHE A 3 11.60 1.93 69.87
C PHE A 3 10.74 3.06 69.30
N ARG A 4 11.39 4.10 68.74
CA ARG A 4 10.76 5.12 67.89
C ARG A 4 10.10 4.42 66.70
N ARG A 5 8.78 4.57 66.54
CA ARG A 5 8.08 4.14 65.32
C ARG A 5 8.51 5.05 64.18
N PHE A 6 9.41 4.54 63.34
CA PHE A 6 9.76 5.13 62.07
C PHE A 6 8.54 5.09 61.15
N PHE A 7 8.04 6.28 60.81
CA PHE A 7 7.00 6.47 59.82
C PHE A 7 7.64 6.30 58.43
N SER A 8 7.48 5.12 57.83
CA SER A 8 7.87 4.87 56.44
C SER A 8 6.68 5.14 55.53
N PRO A 9 6.65 6.22 54.73
CA PRO A 9 5.76 6.28 53.58
C PRO A 9 6.43 5.55 52.41
N ALA A 10 6.40 4.21 52.44
CA ALA A 10 6.49 3.42 51.22
C ALA A 10 5.14 3.51 50.51
N ALA A 11 4.94 4.58 49.73
CA ALA A 11 3.82 4.70 48.80
C ALA A 11 4.33 5.24 47.46
N ALA A 12 5.30 4.52 46.91
CA ALA A 12 5.65 4.64 45.50
C ALA A 12 4.60 3.89 44.69
N MET A 13 3.61 4.60 44.14
CA MET A 13 2.96 4.21 42.90
C MET A 13 2.37 5.48 42.26
N ALA A 14 3.24 6.20 41.57
CA ALA A 14 2.83 7.14 40.56
C ALA A 14 2.08 6.35 39.47
N LEU A 15 0.77 6.54 39.38
CA LEU A 15 -0.03 6.18 38.22
C LEU A 15 0.43 7.03 37.04
N ILE A 16 1.46 6.58 36.33
CA ILE A 16 1.81 7.13 35.03
C ILE A 16 0.74 6.64 34.06
N SER A 17 -0.11 7.56 33.62
CA SER A 17 -1.14 7.32 32.61
C SER A 17 -0.49 6.89 31.29
N LEU A 18 -0.42 5.58 31.02
CA LEU A 18 -0.11 5.06 29.69
C LEU A 18 -1.33 5.22 28.77
N PHE A 19 -1.60 6.45 28.32
CA PHE A 19 -2.46 6.69 27.16
C PHE A 19 -1.64 7.35 26.05
N ALA A 20 -0.68 6.60 25.53
CA ALA A 20 0.00 6.89 24.27
C ALA A 20 0.06 5.57 23.51
N SER A 21 -0.46 5.41 22.30
CA SER A 21 -1.08 6.32 21.35
C SER A 21 -1.97 5.43 20.48
N ALA A 22 -3.27 5.70 20.40
CA ALA A 22 -4.11 5.05 19.40
C ALA A 22 -3.84 5.68 18.02
N ALA A 23 -2.61 5.56 17.53
CA ALA A 23 -2.31 5.68 16.11
C ALA A 23 -2.41 4.31 15.40
N ALA A 24 -2.92 3.28 16.08
CA ALA A 24 -3.22 1.98 15.49
C ALA A 24 -4.62 2.03 14.83
N GLY A 25 -4.70 2.59 13.61
CA GLY A 25 -5.96 2.57 12.85
C GLY A 25 -6.04 3.50 11.65
N GLN A 26 -5.02 4.31 11.38
CA GLN A 26 -5.01 5.14 10.18
C GLN A 26 -4.78 4.23 8.97
N GLU A 27 -5.83 3.98 8.20
CA GLU A 27 -5.79 3.28 6.91
C GLU A 27 -6.10 4.28 5.80
N VAL A 28 -5.25 4.32 4.78
CA VAL A 28 -5.40 5.17 3.59
C VAL A 28 -5.61 4.28 2.39
N THR A 29 -6.74 4.47 1.72
CA THR A 29 -7.06 3.78 0.47
C THR A 29 -6.92 4.74 -0.70
N ALA A 30 -5.92 4.49 -1.54
CA ALA A 30 -5.67 5.26 -2.75
C ALA A 30 -6.32 4.58 -3.96
N TYR A 31 -6.98 5.38 -4.81
CA TYR A 31 -7.63 4.92 -6.03
C TYR A 31 -6.97 5.54 -7.26
N ARG A 32 -6.82 4.76 -8.33
CA ARG A 32 -6.33 5.25 -9.63
C ARG A 32 -7.30 4.86 -10.73
N TYR A 33 -7.51 5.81 -11.62
CA TYR A 33 -8.44 5.70 -12.73
C TYR A 33 -7.70 5.81 -14.06
N ASP A 34 -8.24 5.18 -15.10
CA ASP A 34 -7.81 5.42 -16.47
C ASP A 34 -8.42 6.71 -17.05
N ALA A 35 -8.03 7.06 -18.28
CA ALA A 35 -8.53 8.25 -18.98
C ALA A 35 -10.06 8.21 -19.25
N LEU A 36 -10.69 7.04 -19.14
CA LEU A 36 -12.14 6.85 -19.29
C LEU A 36 -12.87 6.92 -17.92
N GLY A 37 -12.14 7.16 -16.83
CA GLY A 37 -12.71 7.26 -15.48
C GLY A 37 -13.00 5.91 -14.82
N ARG A 38 -12.44 4.81 -15.31
CA ARG A 38 -12.64 3.47 -14.73
C ARG A 38 -11.56 3.16 -13.71
N LEU A 39 -11.94 2.50 -12.61
CA LEU A 39 -11.02 2.11 -11.54
C LEU A 39 -10.06 1.01 -12.03
N VAL A 40 -8.77 1.32 -12.07
CA VAL A 40 -7.73 0.37 -12.50
C VAL A 40 -6.84 -0.11 -11.35
N GLN A 41 -6.75 0.65 -10.26
CA GLN A 41 -5.96 0.26 -9.10
C GLN A 41 -6.53 0.82 -7.79
N THR A 42 -6.47 0.00 -6.75
CA THR A 42 -6.66 0.38 -5.35
C THR A 42 -5.42 -0.02 -4.56
N THR A 43 -4.93 0.83 -3.67
CA THR A 43 -3.81 0.50 -2.77
C THR A 43 -4.15 0.91 -1.36
N ILE A 44 -3.92 0.00 -0.41
CA ILE A 44 -4.17 0.20 1.01
C ILE A 44 -2.83 0.44 1.71
N SER A 45 -2.75 1.49 2.53
CA SER A 45 -1.57 1.82 3.32
C SER A 45 -1.96 2.10 4.77
N GLY A 46 -1.16 1.60 5.71
CA GLY A 46 -1.54 1.57 7.13
C GLY A 46 -2.55 0.47 7.44
N GLY A 47 -2.89 0.34 8.72
CA GLY A 47 -3.80 -0.70 9.20
C GLY A 47 -3.31 -2.15 8.98
N PRO A 48 -4.18 -3.14 9.26
CA PRO A 48 -3.87 -4.57 9.10
C PRO A 48 -3.68 -5.01 7.64
N ALA A 49 -4.28 -4.28 6.70
CA ALA A 49 -4.22 -4.55 5.26
C ALA A 49 -3.15 -3.70 4.54
N ASN A 50 -2.17 -3.18 5.28
CA ASN A 50 -1.09 -2.39 4.73
C ASN A 50 -0.36 -3.13 3.60
N GLY A 51 -0.16 -2.45 2.47
CA GLY A 51 0.58 -2.98 1.32
C GLY A 51 -0.25 -3.82 0.36
N ILE A 52 -1.54 -4.02 0.65
CA ILE A 52 -2.45 -4.68 -0.30
C ILE A 52 -2.74 -3.73 -1.46
N SER A 53 -2.51 -4.19 -2.69
CA SER A 53 -2.90 -3.51 -3.92
C SER A 53 -3.78 -4.42 -4.77
N THR A 54 -4.85 -3.85 -5.30
CA THR A 54 -5.81 -4.53 -6.18
C THR A 54 -5.82 -3.83 -7.53
N GLY A 55 -5.75 -4.59 -8.62
CA GLY A 55 -5.79 -4.06 -9.98
C GLY A 55 -6.91 -4.68 -10.79
N THR A 56 -7.60 -3.84 -11.55
CA THR A 56 -8.65 -4.27 -12.48
C THR A 56 -8.21 -3.93 -13.90
N CYS A 57 -8.24 -4.93 -14.76
CA CYS A 57 -7.84 -4.81 -16.15
C CYS A 57 -9.06 -4.89 -17.04
N PHE A 58 -9.11 -4.04 -18.06
CA PHE A 58 -10.20 -4.00 -19.02
C PHE A 58 -9.71 -4.37 -20.43
N ASP A 59 -10.56 -5.03 -21.21
CA ASP A 59 -10.32 -5.24 -22.63
C ASP A 59 -10.65 -3.97 -23.45
N ALA A 60 -10.42 -4.02 -24.76
CA ALA A 60 -10.68 -2.90 -25.68
C ALA A 60 -12.18 -2.59 -25.84
N ALA A 61 -13.06 -3.57 -25.59
CA ALA A 61 -14.52 -3.38 -25.59
C ALA A 61 -15.04 -2.80 -24.27
N GLY A 62 -14.18 -2.74 -23.25
CA GLY A 62 -14.46 -2.19 -21.93
C GLY A 62 -14.94 -3.19 -20.89
N ASN A 63 -14.90 -4.49 -21.18
CA ASN A 63 -15.23 -5.52 -20.20
C ASN A 63 -14.06 -5.75 -19.25
N ARG A 64 -14.35 -6.14 -18.00
CA ARG A 64 -13.32 -6.54 -17.03
C ARG A 64 -12.69 -7.86 -17.49
N ALA A 65 -11.43 -7.81 -17.87
CA ALA A 65 -10.66 -8.96 -18.32
C ALA A 65 -9.98 -9.69 -17.16
N GLN A 66 -9.49 -8.95 -16.15
CA GLN A 66 -8.77 -9.52 -15.00
C GLN A 66 -8.98 -8.68 -13.74
N HIS A 67 -8.90 -9.34 -12.59
CA HIS A 67 -8.89 -8.73 -11.27
C HIS A 67 -7.80 -9.41 -10.43
N VAL A 68 -6.78 -8.65 -10.02
CA VAL A 68 -5.58 -9.18 -9.37
C VAL A 68 -5.40 -8.50 -8.02
N VAL A 69 -5.20 -9.30 -6.97
CA VAL A 69 -4.85 -8.81 -5.63
C VAL A 69 -3.41 -9.21 -5.35
N SER A 70 -2.60 -8.26 -4.90
CA SER A 70 -1.19 -8.44 -4.60
C SER A 70 -0.87 -7.81 -3.26
N SER A 71 -0.09 -8.50 -2.43
CA SER A 71 0.43 -7.99 -1.16
C SER A 71 1.89 -7.54 -1.27
N SER A 72 2.51 -7.64 -2.45
CA SER A 72 3.95 -7.47 -2.65
C SER A 72 4.34 -6.70 -3.91
N GLY A 73 3.39 -6.02 -4.58
CA GLY A 73 3.71 -5.22 -5.76
C GLY A 73 2.51 -4.70 -6.53
N LEU A 74 2.77 -3.95 -7.60
CA LEU A 74 1.73 -3.44 -8.48
C LEU A 74 1.02 -4.61 -9.20
N PRO A 75 -0.31 -4.64 -9.21
CA PRO A 75 -1.06 -5.64 -9.96
C PRO A 75 -0.77 -5.44 -11.46
N THR A 76 -0.17 -6.43 -12.11
CA THR A 76 0.15 -6.39 -13.53
C THR A 76 -1.02 -6.94 -14.34
N CYS A 77 -1.50 -6.15 -15.30
CA CYS A 77 -2.42 -6.65 -16.30
C CYS A 77 -1.65 -7.50 -17.30
N ALA A 78 -2.13 -8.69 -17.66
CA ALA A 78 -1.50 -9.54 -18.67
C ALA A 78 -1.34 -8.81 -20.02
N THR A 79 -2.24 -7.88 -20.32
CA THR A 79 -2.12 -7.00 -21.50
C THR A 79 -0.95 -6.02 -21.37
N GLN A 80 -0.66 -5.50 -20.17
CA GLN A 80 0.44 -4.56 -19.94
C GLN A 80 1.81 -5.21 -20.16
N THR A 81 2.01 -6.47 -19.77
CA THR A 81 3.28 -7.18 -20.00
C THR A 81 3.56 -7.37 -21.49
N SER A 82 2.54 -7.71 -22.27
CA SER A 82 2.64 -7.84 -23.73
C SER A 82 2.89 -6.49 -24.41
N SER A 83 2.20 -5.42 -23.98
CA SER A 83 2.41 -4.09 -24.54
C SER A 83 3.76 -3.48 -24.14
N LEU A 84 4.26 -3.73 -22.93
CA LEU A 84 5.60 -3.29 -22.50
C LEU A 84 6.69 -3.96 -23.33
N MET A 85 6.56 -5.28 -23.58
CA MET A 85 7.49 -6.01 -24.44
C MET A 85 7.43 -5.52 -25.89
N LYS A 86 6.22 -5.25 -26.42
CA LYS A 86 6.03 -4.67 -27.77
C LYS A 86 6.61 -3.26 -27.89
N GLN A 87 6.46 -2.42 -26.85
CA GLN A 87 7.01 -1.07 -26.82
C GLN A 87 8.54 -1.06 -26.78
N LEU A 88 9.18 -1.99 -26.07
CA LEU A 88 10.64 -2.15 -26.06
C LEU A 88 11.20 -2.64 -27.40
N GLU A 89 10.45 -3.47 -28.12
CA GLU A 89 10.83 -3.87 -29.49
C GLU A 89 10.62 -2.74 -30.50
N GLN A 90 9.53 -1.98 -30.39
CA GLN A 90 9.31 -0.80 -31.23
C GLN A 90 10.36 0.29 -30.99
N SER A 91 10.80 0.51 -29.75
CA SER A 91 11.85 1.48 -29.46
C SER A 91 13.22 1.03 -29.99
N ARG A 92 13.55 -0.27 -29.94
CA ARG A 92 14.75 -0.83 -30.59
C ARG A 92 14.74 -0.62 -32.10
N ARG A 93 13.60 -0.82 -32.77
CA ARG A 93 13.45 -0.58 -34.22
C ARG A 93 13.48 0.91 -34.58
N ALA A 94 12.90 1.77 -33.75
CA ALA A 94 12.94 3.22 -33.97
C ALA A 94 14.37 3.76 -33.85
N SER A 95 15.16 3.26 -32.89
CA SER A 95 16.55 3.67 -32.71
C SER A 95 17.47 3.20 -33.84
N SER A 96 17.20 2.07 -34.50
CA SER A 96 18.00 1.62 -35.64
C SER A 96 17.66 2.34 -36.95
N ALA A 97 16.44 2.90 -37.06
CA ALA A 97 16.03 3.70 -38.20
C ALA A 97 16.62 5.12 -38.21
N GLN A 98 17.02 5.64 -37.05
CA GLN A 98 17.51 7.02 -36.89
C GLN A 98 19.05 7.17 -37.02
N GLY A 99 19.75 6.07 -37.26
CA GLY A 99 21.22 6.02 -37.39
C GLY A 99 21.71 5.92 -38.84
N ARG A 100 21.08 6.63 -39.79
CA ARG A 100 21.51 6.65 -41.19
C ARG A 100 21.51 8.05 -41.78
#